data_AF-A0AB39NEW7-F1
#
_entry.id   AF-A0AB39NEW7-F1
#
_cell.length_a   1.000
_cell.length_b   1.000
_cell.length_c   1.000
_cell.angle_alpha   90.00
_cell.angle_beta   90.00
_cell.angle_gamma   90.00
#
_symmetry.space_group_name_H-M   'P 1'
#
loop_
_entity.id
_entity.type
_entity.pdbx_description
1 polymer ?
#
loop_
_entity_poly.entity_id
_entity_poly.type
_entity_poly.pdbx_seq_one_letter_code
_entity_poly.pdbx_strand_id
1 'polypeptide(L)' 'MTTTMSPADIAAHVVAQGPVRTKQPSKLARTVLERFDAGAPRGSWPAEEFAADRRREGVPARVVMDLATDSFLVIVEAAS' A
#
# COMPACT_ATOMS: atom_id res chain seq x y z
N MET A 1 -34.49 -21.14 -10.14
CA MET A 1 -33.64 -21.38 -11.32
C MET A 1 -32.20 -21.35 -10.83
N THR A 2 -31.59 -22.52 -10.62
CA THR A 2 -30.23 -22.62 -10.08
C THR A 2 -29.28 -22.68 -11.27
N THR A 3 -28.65 -21.55 -11.64
CA THR A 3 -27.66 -21.54 -12.72
C THR A 3 -26.39 -22.20 -12.20
N THR A 4 -26.25 -23.50 -12.45
CA THR A 4 -24.98 -24.21 -12.32
C THR A 4 -24.02 -23.61 -13.34
N MET A 5 -23.02 -22.85 -12.88
CA MET A 5 -21.96 -22.38 -13.77
C MET A 5 -21.27 -23.59 -14.39
N SER A 6 -21.15 -23.58 -15.72
CA SER A 6 -20.43 -24.62 -16.45
C SER A 6 -18.96 -24.63 -16.02
N PRO A 7 -18.27 -25.78 -16.06
CA PRO A 7 -16.81 -25.82 -15.88
C PRO A 7 -16.06 -24.84 -16.80
N ALA A 8 -16.61 -24.56 -17.98
CA ALA A 8 -16.07 -23.56 -18.90
C ALA A 8 -16.22 -22.13 -18.39
N ASP A 9 -17.32 -21.80 -17.70
CA ASP A 9 -17.55 -20.48 -17.12
C ASP A 9 -16.62 -20.25 -15.91
N ILE A 10 -16.40 -21.30 -15.10
CA ILE A 10 -15.42 -21.29 -14.01
C ILE A 10 -14.01 -21.07 -14.57
N ALA A 11 -13.64 -21.79 -15.63
CA ALA A 11 -12.35 -21.63 -16.28
C ALA A 11 -12.17 -20.23 -16.88
N ALA A 12 -13.21 -19.68 -17.52
CA ALA A 12 -13.20 -18.33 -18.07
C ALA A 12 -13.06 -17.26 -16.99
N HIS A 13 -13.72 -17.45 -15.84
CA HIS A 13 -13.59 -16.55 -14.69
C HIS A 13 -12.17 -16.54 -14.14
N VAL A 14 -11.53 -17.72 -14.02
CA VAL A 14 -10.14 -17.85 -13.56
C VAL A 14 -9.15 -17.27 -14.58
N VAL A 15 -9.38 -17.43 -15.88
CA VAL A 15 -8.54 -16.83 -16.93
C VAL A 15 -8.68 -15.31 -16.99
N ALA A 16 -9.89 -14.79 -16.74
CA ALA A 16 -10.14 -13.35 -16.66
C ALA A 16 -9.46 -12.71 -15.44
N GLN A 17 -9.27 -13.47 -14.35
CA GLN A 17 -8.37 -13.14 -13.23
C GLN A 17 -6.90 -13.36 -13.63
N GLY A 18 -6.52 -12.95 -14.84
CA GLY A 18 -5.15 -13.03 -15.37
C GLY A 18 -4.13 -12.50 -14.35
N PRO A 19 -2.83 -12.82 -14.52
CA PRO A 19 -1.82 -12.63 -13.49
C PRO A 19 -1.89 -11.20 -12.95
N VAL A 20 -2.39 -11.06 -11.71
CA VAL A 20 -2.30 -9.81 -10.97
C VAL A 20 -0.83 -9.46 -11.03
N ARG A 21 -0.52 -8.30 -11.58
CA ARG A 21 0.87 -7.82 -11.71
C ARG A 21 1.41 -7.64 -10.29
N THR A 22 1.94 -8.71 -9.71
CA THR A 22 2.71 -8.73 -8.47
C THR A 22 4.10 -8.15 -8.68
N LYS A 23 4.34 -7.39 -9.77
CA LYS A 23 5.51 -6.54 -9.89
C LYS A 23 5.41 -5.52 -8.76
N GLN A 24 5.92 -5.91 -7.60
CA GLN A 24 6.46 -5.04 -6.59
C GLN A 24 7.12 -3.90 -7.36
N PRO A 25 6.59 -2.67 -7.25
CA PRO A 25 7.11 -1.55 -8.03
C PRO A 25 8.62 -1.52 -7.81
N SER A 26 9.36 -1.45 -8.93
CA SER A 26 10.82 -1.46 -9.00
C SER A 26 11.42 -0.78 -7.79
N LYS A 27 12.31 -1.51 -7.10
CA LYS A 27 12.95 -1.20 -5.82
C LYS A 27 13.68 0.15 -5.84
N LEU A 28 12.95 1.27 -5.85
CA LEU A 28 13.39 2.40 -5.05
C LEU A 28 13.37 1.85 -3.62
N ALA A 29 14.56 1.73 -3.03
CA ALA A 29 14.65 1.30 -1.65
C ALA A 29 13.89 2.33 -0.81
N ARG A 30 12.76 1.90 -0.25
CA ARG A 30 11.95 2.73 0.64
C ARG A 30 12.43 2.45 2.05
N THR A 31 12.96 3.47 2.70
CA THR A 31 13.31 3.39 4.11
C THR A 31 12.13 3.89 4.91
N VAL A 32 11.60 3.07 5.82
CA VAL A 32 10.57 3.48 6.77
C VAL A 32 11.25 4.29 7.86
N LEU A 33 10.78 5.52 8.07
CA LEU A 33 11.22 6.39 9.15
C LEU A 33 10.41 6.15 10.43
N GLU A 34 9.10 5.94 10.32
CA GLU A 34 8.18 5.75 11.45
C GLU A 34 6.90 5.02 11.00
N ARG A 35 6.25 4.30 11.93
CA ARG A 35 4.97 3.60 11.70
C ARG A 35 3.90 4.11 12.68
N PHE A 36 2.69 4.32 12.17
CA PHE A 36 1.52 4.77 12.94
C PHE A 36 0.35 3.82 12.71
N ASP A 37 -0.35 3.41 13.77
CA ASP A 37 -1.53 2.55 13.64
C ASP A 37 -2.68 3.29 12.95
N ALA A 38 -3.31 2.67 11.95
CA ALA A 38 -4.41 3.29 11.22
C ALA A 38 -5.70 3.41 12.06
N GLY A 39 -5.83 2.57 13.09
CA GLY A 39 -6.95 2.59 14.04
C GLY A 39 -6.87 3.69 15.12
N ALA A 40 -5.85 4.55 15.11
CA ALA A 40 -5.75 5.64 16.07
C ALA A 40 -6.90 6.67 15.90
N PRO A 41 -7.34 7.37 16.96
CA PRO A 41 -8.48 8.31 16.89
C PRO A 41 -8.35 9.43 15.84
N ARG A 42 -7.13 9.69 15.36
CA ARG A 42 -6.82 10.73 14.37
C ARG A 42 -6.50 10.19 12.96
N GLY A 43 -6.68 8.89 12.72
CA GLY A 43 -6.42 8.27 11.42
C GLY A 43 -4.99 8.54 10.93
N SER A 44 -4.85 9.03 9.69
CA SER A 44 -3.55 9.33 9.06
C SER A 44 -2.87 10.60 9.58
N TRP A 45 -3.58 11.46 10.31
CA TRP A 45 -3.09 12.79 10.66
C TRP A 45 -1.72 12.80 11.38
N PRO A 46 -1.44 11.92 12.38
CA PRO A 46 -0.12 11.87 13.01
C PRO A 46 1.02 11.52 12.02
N ALA A 47 0.75 10.63 11.07
CA ALA A 47 1.73 10.27 10.04
C ALA A 47 1.96 11.44 9.06
N GLU A 48 0.91 12.18 8.72
CA GLU A 48 0.98 13.36 7.86
C GLU A 48 1.75 14.52 8.52
N GLU A 49 1.52 14.77 9.80
CA GLU A 49 2.22 15.78 10.59
C GLU A 49 3.72 15.47 10.68
N PHE A 50 4.07 14.23 11.07
CA PHE A 50 5.46 13.78 11.10
C PHE A 50 6.11 13.90 9.71
N ALA A 51 5.44 13.45 8.65
CA ALA A 51 5.98 13.58 7.29
C ALA A 51 6.14 15.05 6.87
N ALA A 52 5.25 15.95 7.30
CA ALA A 52 5.37 17.39 7.05
C ALA A 52 6.59 17.98 7.75
N ASP A 53 6.85 17.59 9.00
CA ASP A 53 8.04 18.04 9.73
C ASP A 53 9.33 17.55 9.08
N ARG A 54 9.38 16.27 8.66
CA ARG A 54 10.51 15.76 7.88
C ARG A 54 10.72 16.54 6.57
N ARG A 55 9.64 16.92 5.88
CA ARG A 55 9.76 17.75 4.68
C ARG A 55 10.27 19.16 4.97
N ARG A 56 9.92 19.75 6.11
CA ARG A 56 10.47 21.05 6.56
C ARG A 56 11.97 20.95 6.86
N GLU A 57 12.43 19.79 7.34
CA GLU A 57 13.85 19.45 7.54
C GLU A 57 14.59 19.15 6.21
N GLY A 58 13.90 19.17 5.07
CA GLY A 58 14.48 18.84 3.76
C GLY A 58 14.52 17.34 3.43
N VAL A 59 13.92 16.50 4.27
CA VAL A 59 13.81 15.06 4.02
C VAL A 59 12.56 14.79 3.17
N PRO A 60 12.67 14.12 2.01
CA PRO A 60 11.55 13.92 1.08
C PRO A 60 10.59 12.80 1.56
N ALA A 61 10.01 12.97 2.74
CA ALA A 61 9.15 11.99 3.39
C ALA A 61 7.73 11.96 2.82
N ARG A 62 7.18 10.74 2.68
CA ARG A 62 5.81 10.46 2.21
C ARG A 62 5.10 9.49 3.15
N VAL A 63 3.78 9.60 3.24
CA VAL A 63 2.94 8.64 3.96
C VAL A 63 2.43 7.60 2.97
N VAL A 64 2.53 6.33 3.31
CA VAL A 64 1.93 5.21 2.57
C VAL A 64 1.13 4.34 3.53
N MET A 65 0.02 3.77 3.06
CA MET A 65 -0.78 2.84 3.86
C MET A 65 -0.29 1.41 3.62
N ASP A 66 0.11 0.74 4.69
CA ASP A 66 0.35 -0.69 4.73
C ASP A 66 -0.95 -1.41 5.10
N LEU A 67 -1.60 -1.95 4.08
CA LEU A 67 -2.85 -2.69 4.22
C LEU A 67 -2.69 -4.03 4.95
N ALA A 68 -1.49 -4.62 4.97
CA ALA A 68 -1.28 -5.92 5.59
C ALA A 68 -1.27 -5.83 7.12
N THR A 69 -0.79 -4.70 7.65
CA THR A 69 -0.72 -4.45 9.10
C THR A 69 -1.67 -3.37 9.58
N ASP A 70 -2.50 -2.82 8.68
CA ASP A 70 -3.39 -1.70 8.96
C ASP A 70 -2.66 -0.51 9.62
N SER A 71 -1.58 -0.06 8.96
CA SER A 71 -0.72 1.01 9.50
C SER A 71 -0.36 2.03 8.43
N PHE A 72 -0.19 3.29 8.83
CA PHE A 72 0.46 4.30 8.02
C PHE A 72 1.98 4.26 8.24
N LEU A 73 2.75 4.16 7.17
CA LEU A 73 4.20 4.23 7.20
C LEU A 73 4.65 5.57 6.65
N VAL A 74 5.54 6.25 7.36
CA VAL A 74 6.28 7.37 6.80
C VAL A 74 7.57 6.84 6.20
N ILE A 75 7.75 7.05 4.90
CA ILE A 75 8.87 6.54 4.12
C ILE A 75 9.67 7.66 3.47
N VAL A 76 10.93 7.38 3.16
CA VAL A 76 11.72 8.13 2.18
C VAL A 76 12.04 7.23 1.00
N GLU A 77 12.00 7.79 -0.20
CA GLU A 77 12.47 7.08 -1.39
C GLU A 77 13.97 7.36 -1.55
N ALA A 78 14.80 6.33 -1.38
CA ALA A 78 16.20 6.43 -1.74
C ALA A 78 16.33 6.41 -3.26
N ALA A 79 17.00 7.41 -3.82
CA ALA A 79 17.48 7.36 -5.20
C ALA A 79 18.46 6.18 -5.29
N SER A 80 18.08 5.15 -6.06
CA SER A 80 18.95 4.01 -6.37
C SER A 80 20.06 4.41 -7.34
#